data_AF-A0A942RKI1-F1
#
_entry.id   AF-A0A942RKI1-F1
#
_cell.length_a   1.000
_cell.length_b   1.000
_cell.length_c   1.000
_cell.angle_alpha   90.00
_cell.angle_beta   90.00
_cell.angle_gamma   90.00
#
_symmetry.space_group_name_H-M   'P 1'
#
loop_
_entity.id
_entity.type
_entity.pdbx_description
1 polymer ?
#
loop_
_entity_poly.entity_id
_entity_poly.type
_entity_poly.pdbx_seq_one_letter_code
_entity_poly.pdbx_strand_id
1 'polypeptide(L)'
;MKKVSVIIIIIVLLLTTGCSQKEPGKTVTILFSELMDQDYNVSKRVTELDGKKISITGFMAMQSPLDGSFIYLTNVPLVSCPYCAPGTNTPIYTIPAIAPAGKPITYTEQPVTIIGSLEVKDKTDQFGYTTPFRITVESLSIADDAQMSQSLKEYSMLASDGVMTDVFLILGQLTAYTCYDLSQLDPNIIYTIDIEEIDRLIKKVKGYVVPSFDPLVDILQKTKELSVEVNRLIENDKKEKMIIYSEEGLFIWYAYFAWADEMAALE
;
A
#
# COMPACT_ATOMS: atom_id res chain seq x y z
N MET A 1 -7.67 80.00 26.70
CA MET A 1 -8.62 79.20 25.89
C MET A 1 -7.81 78.68 24.69
N LYS A 2 -7.25 77.44 24.68
CA LYS A 2 -7.89 76.11 24.46
C LYS A 2 -8.77 76.15 23.19
N LYS A 3 -8.55 75.45 22.08
CA LYS A 3 -7.71 74.29 21.72
C LYS A 3 -7.44 74.33 20.21
N VAL A 4 -6.18 74.36 19.82
CA VAL A 4 -5.70 73.77 18.55
C VAL A 4 -5.51 72.27 18.82
N SER A 5 -5.60 71.43 17.79
CA SER A 5 -5.34 69.96 17.80
C SER A 5 -6.55 69.05 17.96
N VAL A 6 -7.23 68.72 16.85
CA VAL A 6 -8.07 67.50 16.75
C VAL A 6 -7.96 66.76 15.39
N ILE A 7 -7.33 67.32 14.33
CA ILE A 7 -7.44 66.75 12.96
C ILE A 7 -6.25 65.84 12.56
N ILE A 8 -5.55 65.17 13.50
CA ILE A 8 -4.41 64.28 13.18
C ILE A 8 -4.47 62.94 13.93
N ILE A 9 -5.66 62.40 14.23
CA ILE A 9 -5.80 61.08 14.91
C ILE A 9 -6.89 60.21 14.27
N ILE A 10 -7.07 60.26 12.94
CA ILE A 10 -7.96 59.32 12.21
C ILE A 10 -7.25 58.59 11.06
N ILE A 11 -6.02 58.99 10.68
CA ILE A 11 -5.30 58.40 9.54
C ILE A 11 -4.26 57.33 9.95
N VAL A 12 -4.04 57.10 11.25
CA VAL A 12 -2.99 56.18 11.74
C VAL A 12 -3.54 54.83 12.24
N LEU A 13 -4.86 54.59 12.16
CA LEU A 13 -5.49 53.35 12.65
C LEU A 13 -5.99 52.38 11.56
N LEU A 14 -5.40 52.44 10.35
CA LEU A 14 -5.79 51.60 9.20
C LEU A 14 -4.67 50.68 8.69
N LEU A 15 -3.59 50.46 9.44
CA LEU A 15 -2.40 49.75 8.95
C LEU A 15 -2.03 48.43 9.67
N THR A 16 -2.95 47.72 10.34
CA THR A 16 -2.60 46.41 10.93
C THR A 16 -3.63 45.29 10.83
N THR A 17 -4.58 45.33 9.89
CA THR A 17 -5.23 44.09 9.41
C THR A 17 -4.46 43.51 8.25
N GLY A 18 -3.17 43.25 8.48
CA GLY A 18 -2.43 42.25 7.70
C GLY A 18 -2.92 40.87 8.13
N CYS A 19 -4.17 40.53 7.77
CA CYS A 19 -4.55 39.13 7.64
C CYS A 19 -3.61 38.58 6.57
N SER A 20 -2.53 37.93 7.01
CA SER A 20 -1.81 36.98 6.17
C SER A 20 -2.82 35.90 5.83
N GLN A 21 -3.60 36.13 4.77
CA GLN A 21 -4.22 35.06 4.03
C GLN A 21 -3.04 34.26 3.51
N LYS A 22 -2.69 33.23 4.28
CA LYS A 22 -1.83 32.14 3.83
C LYS A 22 -2.50 31.69 2.54
N GLU A 23 -1.94 32.07 1.38
CA GLU A 23 -2.39 31.52 0.11
C GLU A 23 -2.47 30.01 0.33
N PRO A 24 -3.59 29.35 -0.02
CA PRO A 24 -3.68 27.91 0.11
C PRO A 24 -2.48 27.33 -0.62
N GLY A 25 -1.53 26.80 0.16
CA GLY A 25 -0.23 26.42 -0.37
C GLY A 25 -0.45 25.49 -1.55
N LYS A 26 0.06 25.87 -2.72
CA LYS A 26 -0.07 25.08 -3.94
C LYS A 26 0.34 23.64 -3.63
N THR A 27 -0.61 22.72 -3.79
CA THR A 27 -0.33 21.29 -3.62
C THR A 27 0.52 20.83 -4.80
N VAL A 28 1.64 20.17 -4.50
CA VAL A 28 2.55 19.63 -5.52
C VAL A 28 2.36 18.12 -5.59
N THR A 29 1.89 17.62 -6.73
CA THR A 29 1.87 16.18 -6.97
C THR A 29 3.30 15.67 -7.15
N ILE A 30 3.63 14.55 -6.50
CA ILE A 30 4.89 13.83 -6.67
C ILE A 30 4.63 12.35 -6.94
N LEU A 31 5.58 11.71 -7.63
CA LEU A 31 5.60 10.29 -7.91
C LEU A 31 6.55 9.56 -6.94
N PHE A 32 6.38 8.26 -6.78
CA PHE A 32 7.27 7.44 -5.97
C PHE A 32 8.72 7.41 -6.48
N SER A 33 8.89 7.46 -7.80
CA SER A 33 10.20 7.56 -8.46
C SER A 33 10.94 8.87 -8.14
N GLU A 34 10.24 9.89 -7.64
CA GLU A 34 10.85 11.14 -7.19
C GLU A 34 11.34 11.08 -5.73
N LEU A 35 11.06 10.02 -4.97
CA LEU A 35 11.39 9.99 -3.53
C LEU A 35 12.88 9.89 -3.25
N MET A 36 13.58 9.02 -3.98
CA MET A 36 15.02 8.78 -3.83
C MET A 36 15.76 9.07 -5.13
N ASP A 37 17.05 9.36 -5.03
CA ASP A 37 17.95 9.39 -6.19
C ASP A 37 18.46 7.99 -6.57
N GLN A 38 19.35 7.93 -7.56
CA GLN A 38 19.91 6.68 -8.08
C GLN A 38 20.83 5.96 -7.07
N ASP A 39 21.29 6.67 -6.04
CA ASP A 39 22.15 6.16 -4.98
C ASP A 39 21.35 5.83 -3.70
N TYR A 40 20.02 5.81 -3.79
CA TYR A 40 19.08 5.58 -2.68
C TYR A 40 19.13 6.63 -1.56
N ASN A 41 19.61 7.84 -1.85
CA ASN A 41 19.49 8.97 -0.94
C ASN A 41 18.18 9.72 -1.18
N VAL A 42 17.73 10.51 -0.20
CA VAL A 42 16.58 11.41 -0.39
C VAL A 42 16.85 12.32 -1.58
N SER A 43 15.91 12.35 -2.53
CA SER A 43 16.12 13.12 -3.74
C SER A 43 16.19 14.64 -3.47
N LYS A 44 16.87 15.36 -4.35
CA LYS A 44 16.87 16.83 -4.34
C LYS A 44 15.44 17.38 -4.40
N ARG A 45 14.57 16.75 -5.18
CA ARG A 45 13.17 17.12 -5.35
C ARG A 45 12.41 17.05 -4.03
N VAL A 46 12.54 15.96 -3.28
CA VAL A 46 11.91 15.80 -1.95
C VAL A 46 12.45 16.82 -0.96
N THR A 47 13.77 17.04 -0.97
CA THR A 47 14.41 18.03 -0.09
C THR A 47 13.89 19.45 -0.33
N GLU A 48 13.68 19.84 -1.60
CA GLU A 48 13.09 21.14 -1.97
C GLU A 48 11.60 21.28 -1.59
N LEU A 49 10.94 20.17 -1.31
CA LEU A 49 9.53 20.11 -0.92
C LEU A 49 9.33 19.99 0.60
N ASP A 50 10.41 20.00 1.40
CA ASP A 50 10.30 19.97 2.86
C ASP A 50 9.40 21.10 3.40
N GLY A 51 8.47 20.75 4.28
CA GLY A 51 7.45 21.63 4.83
C GLY A 51 6.33 22.03 3.87
N LYS A 52 6.35 21.60 2.60
CA LYS A 52 5.31 21.92 1.61
C LYS A 52 4.18 20.89 1.61
N LYS A 53 3.05 21.31 1.05
CA LYS A 53 1.90 20.43 0.82
C LYS A 53 2.12 19.65 -0.48
N ILE A 54 2.07 18.33 -0.39
CA ILE A 54 2.21 17.42 -1.51
C ILE A 54 0.96 16.57 -1.70
N SER A 55 0.79 16.01 -2.90
CA SER A 55 -0.15 14.95 -3.22
C SER A 55 0.61 13.74 -3.74
N ILE A 56 0.30 12.54 -3.24
CA ILE A 56 0.88 11.29 -3.73
C ILE A 56 -0.19 10.19 -3.74
N THR A 57 -0.19 9.37 -4.78
CA THR A 57 -1.09 8.23 -4.94
C THR A 57 -0.31 6.94 -4.78
N GLY A 58 -0.81 6.01 -3.96
CA GLY A 58 -0.17 4.73 -3.67
C GLY A 58 -1.11 3.72 -3.02
N PHE A 59 -0.55 2.59 -2.59
CA PHE A 59 -1.26 1.53 -1.88
C PHE A 59 -0.83 1.46 -0.43
N MET A 60 -1.70 0.96 0.44
CA MET A 60 -1.35 0.70 1.84
C MET A 60 -0.64 -0.63 1.98
N ALA A 61 0.57 -0.64 2.57
CA ALA A 61 1.25 -1.88 2.90
C ALA A 61 0.50 -2.67 3.98
N MET A 62 0.55 -4.01 3.91
CA MET A 62 -0.14 -4.88 4.86
C MET A 62 0.44 -4.80 6.28
N GLN A 63 1.72 -4.44 6.44
CA GLN A 63 2.36 -4.23 7.74
C GLN A 63 2.07 -2.85 8.37
N SER A 64 1.13 -2.08 7.83
CA SER A 64 0.68 -0.86 8.49
C SER A 64 0.06 -1.17 9.87
N PRO A 65 0.24 -0.31 10.88
CA PRO A 65 -0.37 -0.49 12.20
C PRO A 65 -1.89 -0.70 12.13
N LEU A 66 -2.37 -1.72 12.85
CA LEU A 66 -3.81 -1.99 12.95
C LEU A 66 -4.61 -0.88 13.64
N ASP A 67 -3.95 -0.05 14.45
CA ASP A 67 -4.58 1.09 15.11
C ASP A 67 -4.77 2.31 14.18
N GLY A 68 -4.25 2.25 12.96
CA GLY A 68 -4.36 3.30 11.96
C GLY A 68 -3.60 4.58 12.32
N SER A 69 -2.64 4.53 13.26
CA SER A 69 -1.83 5.69 13.68
C SER A 69 -0.95 6.25 12.57
N PHE A 70 -0.53 5.39 11.65
CA PHE A 70 0.06 5.74 10.37
C PHE A 70 -0.14 4.57 9.40
N ILE A 71 0.23 4.76 8.14
CA ILE A 71 0.34 3.69 7.14
C ILE A 71 1.67 3.82 6.41
N TYR A 72 2.18 2.72 5.86
CA TYR A 72 3.19 2.79 4.82
C TYR A 72 2.49 2.87 3.46
N LEU A 73 2.68 3.98 2.75
CA LEU A 73 2.20 4.12 1.39
C LEU A 73 3.28 3.67 0.41
N THR A 74 2.94 2.79 -0.52
CA THR A 74 3.86 2.11 -1.44
C THR A 74 3.40 2.25 -2.89
N ASN A 75 4.32 2.08 -3.84
CA ASN A 75 4.01 2.15 -5.27
C ASN A 75 3.43 0.85 -5.85
N VAL A 76 3.42 -0.22 -5.06
CA VAL A 76 2.88 -1.55 -5.41
C VAL A 76 1.96 -2.03 -4.30
N PRO A 77 0.87 -2.75 -4.61
CA PRO A 77 -0.09 -3.21 -3.62
C PRO A 77 0.41 -4.44 -2.84
N LEU A 78 -0.27 -4.73 -1.72
CA LEU A 78 -0.13 -5.97 -0.94
C LEU A 78 1.32 -6.35 -0.57
N VAL A 79 2.18 -5.34 -0.39
CA VAL A 79 3.54 -5.58 0.07
C VAL A 79 3.53 -5.96 1.54
N SER A 80 4.11 -7.13 1.83
CA SER A 80 4.34 -7.56 3.21
C SER A 80 5.50 -6.75 3.80
N CYS A 81 6.68 -6.73 3.16
CA CYS A 81 7.77 -5.83 3.56
C CYS A 81 7.55 -4.45 2.92
N PRO A 82 7.28 -3.38 3.69
CA PRO A 82 7.11 -2.04 3.13
C PRO A 82 8.41 -1.44 2.60
N TYR A 83 9.55 -2.11 2.73
CA TYR A 83 10.85 -1.63 2.26
C TYR A 83 11.52 -2.61 1.29
N CYS A 84 10.83 -3.66 0.88
CA CYS A 84 11.38 -4.67 0.00
C CYS A 84 10.41 -4.93 -1.15
N ALA A 85 10.89 -5.02 -2.38
CA ALA A 85 10.07 -5.47 -3.49
C ALA A 85 9.65 -6.92 -3.22
N PRO A 86 8.40 -7.31 -3.57
CA PRO A 86 7.90 -8.65 -3.30
C PRO A 86 8.90 -9.74 -3.67
N GLY A 87 9.23 -10.62 -2.73
CA GLY A 87 10.16 -11.74 -2.95
C GLY A 87 11.65 -11.36 -3.08
N THR A 88 12.06 -10.12 -2.78
CA THR A 88 13.46 -9.67 -2.87
C THR A 88 13.88 -8.83 -1.66
N ASN A 89 15.17 -8.46 -1.57
CA ASN A 89 15.69 -7.44 -0.64
C ASN A 89 15.85 -6.06 -1.31
N THR A 90 15.35 -5.90 -2.55
CA THR A 90 15.47 -4.66 -3.30
C THR A 90 14.55 -3.60 -2.68
N PRO A 91 15.03 -2.40 -2.34
CA PRO A 91 14.18 -1.38 -1.77
C PRO A 91 13.02 -0.98 -2.69
N ILE A 92 11.80 -0.95 -2.16
CA ILE A 92 10.69 -0.24 -2.81
C ILE A 92 10.59 1.17 -2.30
N TYR A 93 9.96 2.03 -3.10
CA TYR A 93 9.68 3.39 -2.72
C TYR A 93 8.49 3.41 -1.76
N THR A 94 8.74 3.89 -0.55
CA THR A 94 7.76 3.92 0.52
C THR A 94 7.81 5.24 1.26
N ILE A 95 6.64 5.80 1.54
CA ILE A 95 6.49 6.98 2.37
C ILE A 95 5.52 6.69 3.53
N PRO A 96 5.96 6.80 4.79
CA PRO A 96 5.04 6.75 5.91
C PRO A 96 4.08 7.93 5.88
N ALA A 97 2.78 7.65 6.00
CA ALA A 97 1.73 8.65 6.10
C ALA A 97 1.12 8.64 7.50
N ILE A 98 1.40 9.69 8.27
CA ILE A 98 1.01 9.82 9.67
C ILE A 98 -0.43 10.32 9.75
N ALA A 99 -1.27 9.60 10.50
CA ALA A 99 -2.65 9.97 10.70
C ALA A 99 -2.76 11.27 11.53
N PRO A 100 -3.77 12.13 11.28
CA PRO A 100 -4.06 13.24 12.16
C PRO A 100 -4.48 12.73 13.55
N ALA A 101 -4.18 13.51 14.59
CA ALA A 101 -4.59 13.18 15.94
C ALA A 101 -6.10 12.91 16.04
N GLY A 102 -6.47 11.74 16.58
CA GLY A 102 -7.86 11.31 16.74
C GLY A 102 -8.57 10.89 15.45
N LYS A 103 -7.86 10.76 14.32
CA LYS A 103 -8.41 10.34 13.03
C LYS A 103 -7.60 9.18 12.45
N PRO A 104 -7.73 7.96 13.01
CA PRO A 104 -6.99 6.81 12.49
C PRO A 104 -7.35 6.53 11.04
N ILE A 105 -6.37 6.07 10.26
CA ILE A 105 -6.55 5.68 8.87
C ILE A 105 -7.10 4.25 8.83
N THR A 106 -8.20 4.04 8.10
CA THR A 106 -8.74 2.70 7.84
C THR A 106 -8.05 2.10 6.63
N TYR A 107 -7.65 0.83 6.74
CA TYR A 107 -7.04 0.08 5.66
C TYR A 107 -7.98 -0.10 4.46
N THR A 108 -7.43 -0.07 3.26
CA THR A 108 -8.12 -0.41 2.00
C THR A 108 -7.11 -1.04 1.04
N GLU A 109 -7.59 -1.96 0.20
CA GLU A 109 -6.80 -2.56 -0.89
C GLU A 109 -6.73 -1.65 -2.11
N GLN A 110 -7.64 -0.70 -2.21
CA GLN A 110 -7.71 0.24 -3.32
C GLN A 110 -6.55 1.25 -3.26
N PRO A 111 -6.07 1.76 -4.40
CA PRO A 111 -5.14 2.87 -4.42
C PRO A 111 -5.78 4.10 -3.76
N VAL A 112 -4.98 4.83 -2.99
CA VAL A 112 -5.41 6.04 -2.29
C VAL A 112 -4.54 7.22 -2.68
N THR A 113 -5.17 8.40 -2.76
CA THR A 113 -4.47 9.67 -2.88
C THR A 113 -4.42 10.33 -1.52
N ILE A 114 -3.21 10.68 -1.09
CA ILE A 114 -2.95 11.43 0.14
C ILE A 114 -2.50 12.83 -0.21
N ILE A 115 -3.16 13.81 0.40
CA ILE A 115 -2.69 15.20 0.44
C ILE A 115 -2.27 15.51 1.86
N GLY A 116 -1.10 16.10 2.03
CA GLY A 116 -0.54 16.37 3.34
C GLY A 116 0.75 17.17 3.31
N SER A 117 1.29 17.45 4.49
CA SER A 117 2.56 18.16 4.63
C SER A 117 3.73 17.18 4.66
N LEU A 118 4.68 17.36 3.77
CA LEU A 118 5.93 16.60 3.74
C LEU A 118 6.89 17.11 4.83
N GLU A 119 7.51 16.20 5.57
CA GLU A 119 8.63 16.46 6.48
C GLU A 119 9.82 15.62 6.04
N VAL A 120 10.98 16.24 5.84
CA VAL A 120 12.26 15.58 5.52
C VAL A 120 13.17 15.63 6.74
N LYS A 121 13.13 14.57 7.54
CA LYS A 121 13.90 14.43 8.78
C LYS A 121 13.87 12.98 9.24
N ASP A 122 14.97 12.41 9.70
CA ASP A 122 14.97 11.05 10.24
C ASP A 122 14.03 10.87 11.44
N LYS A 123 13.27 9.77 11.43
CA LYS A 123 12.45 9.33 12.57
C LYS A 123 12.28 7.83 12.54
N THR A 124 12.40 7.23 13.71
CA THR A 124 12.13 5.81 13.94
C THR A 124 10.69 5.63 14.39
N ASP A 125 9.98 4.69 13.78
CA ASP A 125 8.62 4.31 14.16
C ASP A 125 8.58 3.24 15.25
N GLN A 126 7.37 2.84 15.64
CA GLN A 126 7.15 1.85 16.70
C GLN A 126 7.63 0.43 16.35
N PHE A 127 7.86 0.14 15.07
CA PHE A 127 8.38 -1.15 14.61
C PHE A 127 9.91 -1.11 14.46
N GLY A 128 10.54 0.04 14.71
CA GLY A 128 11.99 0.20 14.66
C GLY A 128 12.53 0.63 13.28
N TYR A 129 11.67 0.91 12.30
CA TYR A 129 12.12 1.39 11.00
C TYR A 129 12.40 2.89 11.06
N THR A 130 13.56 3.29 10.53
CA THR A 130 13.94 4.70 10.44
C THR A 130 13.75 5.18 9.02
N THR A 131 12.90 6.20 8.82
CA THR A 131 12.69 6.82 7.50
C THR A 131 13.19 8.26 7.48
N PRO A 132 13.73 8.73 6.36
CA PRO A 132 14.25 10.10 6.25
C PRO A 132 13.17 11.12 5.89
N PHE A 133 11.95 10.69 5.59
CA PHE A 133 10.80 11.55 5.33
C PHE A 133 9.48 10.89 5.72
N ARG A 134 8.41 11.70 5.75
CA ARG A 134 7.02 11.28 5.97
C ARG A 134 6.04 12.35 5.54
N ILE A 135 4.79 11.96 5.34
CA ILE A 135 3.68 12.89 5.09
C ILE A 135 2.75 12.92 6.31
N THR A 136 2.44 14.11 6.83
CA THR A 136 1.34 14.29 7.78
C THR A 136 0.06 14.45 6.97
N VAL A 137 -0.85 13.49 7.08
CA VAL A 137 -2.07 13.44 6.28
C VAL A 137 -2.98 14.63 6.64
N GLU A 138 -3.45 15.35 5.63
CA GLU A 138 -4.54 16.33 5.75
C GLU A 138 -5.85 15.74 5.20
N SER A 139 -5.76 15.05 4.06
CA SER A 139 -6.86 14.32 3.47
C SER A 139 -6.37 13.03 2.83
N LEU A 140 -7.23 12.02 2.85
CA LEU A 140 -7.05 10.74 2.19
C LEU A 140 -8.36 10.39 1.48
N SER A 141 -8.26 9.96 0.23
CA SER A 141 -9.39 9.46 -0.55
C SER A 141 -8.96 8.25 -1.37
N ILE A 142 -9.92 7.43 -1.81
CA ILE A 142 -9.68 6.52 -2.93
C ILE A 142 -9.20 7.37 -4.11
N ALA A 143 -8.20 6.87 -4.82
CA ALA A 143 -7.63 7.57 -5.96
C ALA A 143 -8.67 7.73 -7.07
N ASP A 144 -8.56 8.82 -7.83
CA ASP A 144 -9.52 9.18 -8.87
C ASP A 144 -9.32 8.32 -10.13
N ASP A 145 -10.34 7.55 -10.51
CA ASP A 145 -10.38 6.76 -11.74
C ASP A 145 -10.01 7.58 -12.99
N ALA A 146 -10.30 8.88 -13.03
CA ALA A 146 -9.97 9.71 -14.19
C ALA A 146 -8.46 9.73 -14.51
N GLN A 147 -7.61 9.46 -13.50
CA GLN A 147 -6.15 9.53 -13.60
C GLN A 147 -5.49 8.15 -13.63
N MET A 148 -6.28 7.06 -13.62
CA MET A 148 -5.76 5.70 -13.62
C MET A 148 -5.66 5.09 -15.02
N SER A 149 -4.65 4.25 -15.22
CA SER A 149 -4.58 3.32 -16.36
C SER A 149 -5.78 2.37 -16.35
N GLN A 150 -6.10 1.76 -17.50
CA GLN A 150 -7.21 0.81 -17.58
C GLN A 150 -6.98 -0.40 -16.67
N SER A 151 -5.75 -0.93 -16.64
CA SER A 151 -5.39 -2.06 -15.79
C SER A 151 -5.57 -1.74 -14.30
N LEU A 152 -5.21 -0.52 -13.87
CA LEU A 152 -5.36 -0.11 -12.47
C LEU A 152 -6.83 0.08 -12.06
N LYS A 153 -7.70 0.49 -12.98
CA LYS A 153 -9.15 0.51 -12.74
C LYS A 153 -9.69 -0.90 -12.53
N GLU A 154 -9.28 -1.83 -13.38
CA GLU A 154 -9.68 -3.23 -13.28
C GLU A 154 -9.15 -3.86 -11.99
N TYR A 155 -7.89 -3.62 -11.62
CA TYR A 155 -7.36 -3.99 -10.31
C TYR A 155 -8.25 -3.46 -9.17
N SER A 156 -8.62 -2.18 -9.25
CA SER A 156 -9.42 -1.51 -8.22
C SER A 156 -10.82 -2.13 -8.06
N MET A 157 -11.39 -2.75 -9.10
CA MET A 157 -12.65 -3.50 -9.00
C MET A 157 -12.54 -4.73 -8.10
N LEU A 158 -11.39 -5.42 -8.13
CA LEU A 158 -11.15 -6.58 -7.27
C LEU A 158 -10.82 -6.11 -5.85
N ALA A 159 -10.02 -5.06 -5.75
CA ALA A 159 -9.62 -4.46 -4.48
C ALA A 159 -10.79 -3.84 -3.70
N SER A 160 -11.77 -3.23 -4.37
CA SER A 160 -12.96 -2.67 -3.69
C SER A 160 -13.78 -3.75 -2.97
N ASP A 161 -13.67 -4.98 -3.43
CA ASP A 161 -14.47 -6.11 -2.96
C ASP A 161 -13.68 -7.05 -2.04
N GLY A 162 -12.47 -6.67 -1.63
CA GLY A 162 -11.61 -7.46 -0.75
C GLY A 162 -10.97 -8.69 -1.38
N VAL A 163 -11.05 -8.83 -2.71
CA VAL A 163 -10.60 -10.04 -3.42
C VAL A 163 -9.08 -10.16 -3.33
N MET A 164 -8.35 -9.05 -3.33
CA MET A 164 -6.89 -9.08 -3.43
C MET A 164 -6.26 -9.64 -2.15
N THR A 165 -6.76 -9.24 -0.98
CA THR A 165 -6.32 -9.84 0.29
C THR A 165 -6.71 -11.32 0.38
N ASP A 166 -7.95 -11.68 0.03
CA ASP A 166 -8.41 -13.07 0.10
C ASP A 166 -7.53 -14.00 -0.77
N VAL A 167 -7.20 -13.57 -2.00
CA VAL A 167 -6.29 -14.28 -2.89
C VAL A 167 -4.89 -14.38 -2.28
N PHE A 168 -4.34 -13.26 -1.81
CA PHE A 168 -2.99 -13.22 -1.22
C PHE A 168 -2.86 -14.17 -0.02
N LEU A 169 -3.86 -14.22 0.85
CA LEU A 169 -3.84 -15.05 2.05
C LEU A 169 -3.82 -16.55 1.71
N ILE A 170 -4.66 -16.98 0.76
CA ILE A 170 -4.69 -18.39 0.32
C ILE A 170 -3.37 -18.77 -0.33
N LEU A 171 -2.88 -17.94 -1.27
CA LEU A 171 -1.61 -18.18 -1.93
C LEU A 171 -0.46 -18.25 -0.92
N GLY A 172 -0.44 -17.31 0.03
CA GLY A 172 0.57 -17.25 1.09
C GLY A 172 0.54 -18.49 1.97
N GLN A 173 -0.65 -18.97 2.34
CA GLN A 173 -0.81 -20.21 3.08
C GLN A 173 -0.27 -21.41 2.30
N LEU A 174 -0.68 -21.56 1.04
CA LEU A 174 -0.24 -22.66 0.18
C LEU A 174 1.28 -22.67 0.03
N THR A 175 1.87 -21.52 -0.34
CA THR A 175 3.31 -21.38 -0.51
C THR A 175 4.05 -21.65 0.80
N ALA A 176 3.57 -21.13 1.93
CA ALA A 176 4.18 -21.40 3.24
C ALA A 176 4.14 -22.89 3.60
N TYR A 177 3.10 -23.63 3.21
CA TYR A 177 3.01 -25.07 3.48
C TYR A 177 3.92 -25.88 2.55
N THR A 178 3.98 -25.55 1.27
CA THR A 178 4.88 -26.23 0.31
C THR A 178 6.36 -25.87 0.53
N CYS A 179 6.64 -24.77 1.20
CA CYS A 179 7.99 -24.27 1.49
C CYS A 179 8.27 -24.18 3.01
N TYR A 180 7.62 -25.00 3.83
CA TYR A 180 7.64 -24.87 5.29
C TYR A 180 9.05 -24.87 5.91
N ASP A 181 10.00 -25.61 5.32
CA ASP A 181 11.41 -25.63 5.73
C ASP A 181 12.08 -24.25 5.58
N LEU A 182 11.74 -23.50 4.53
CA LEU A 182 12.22 -22.13 4.31
C LEU A 182 11.48 -21.13 5.20
N SER A 183 10.20 -21.39 5.46
CA SER A 183 9.34 -20.54 6.28
C SER A 183 9.53 -20.73 7.79
N GLN A 184 10.37 -21.69 8.22
CA GLN A 184 10.54 -22.07 9.64
C GLN A 184 9.22 -22.37 10.35
N LEU A 185 8.25 -22.86 9.59
CA LEU A 185 6.90 -23.13 10.09
C LEU A 185 6.91 -24.46 10.86
N ASP A 186 6.35 -24.47 12.06
CA ASP A 186 6.16 -25.72 12.81
C ASP A 186 5.14 -26.60 12.07
N PRO A 187 5.49 -27.85 11.66
CA PRO A 187 4.56 -28.74 10.98
C PRO A 187 3.28 -29.06 11.78
N ASN A 188 3.29 -28.85 13.11
CA ASN A 188 2.13 -29.08 13.98
C ASN A 188 1.04 -28.00 13.85
N ILE A 189 1.35 -26.85 13.27
CA ILE A 189 0.37 -25.77 13.03
C ILE A 189 -0.13 -25.74 11.57
N ILE A 190 0.18 -26.79 10.80
CA ILE A 190 -0.30 -26.95 9.42
C ILE A 190 -1.65 -27.67 9.44
N TYR A 191 -2.67 -26.99 8.92
CA TYR A 191 -4.03 -27.49 8.78
C TYR A 191 -4.43 -27.51 7.30
N THR A 192 -5.53 -28.19 6.98
CA THR A 192 -6.06 -28.21 5.62
C THR A 192 -6.40 -26.81 5.12
N ILE A 193 -6.07 -26.54 3.87
CA ILE A 193 -6.44 -25.33 3.14
C ILE A 193 -7.92 -25.41 2.75
N ASP A 194 -8.65 -24.31 2.88
CA ASP A 194 -10.08 -24.23 2.56
C ASP A 194 -10.30 -24.21 1.03
N ILE A 195 -10.72 -25.34 0.47
CA ILE A 195 -10.98 -25.49 -0.96
C ILE A 195 -12.26 -24.78 -1.40
N GLU A 196 -13.26 -24.70 -0.52
CA GLU A 196 -14.53 -24.03 -0.84
C GLU A 196 -14.32 -22.53 -1.00
N GLU A 197 -13.42 -21.97 -0.19
CA GLU A 197 -13.00 -20.58 -0.27
C GLU A 197 -12.29 -20.26 -1.60
N ILE A 198 -11.42 -21.15 -2.08
CA ILE A 198 -10.79 -21.00 -3.42
C ILE A 198 -11.85 -21.02 -4.53
N ASP A 199 -12.83 -21.93 -4.45
CA ASP A 199 -13.95 -22.00 -5.40
C ASP A 199 -14.81 -20.74 -5.38
N ARG A 200 -15.05 -20.17 -4.19
CA ARG A 200 -15.74 -18.89 -4.02
C ARG A 200 -15.00 -17.78 -4.75
N LEU A 201 -13.67 -17.68 -4.60
CA LEU A 201 -12.86 -16.67 -5.27
C LEU A 201 -12.83 -16.84 -6.78
N ILE A 202 -12.64 -18.06 -7.29
CA ILE A 202 -12.69 -18.34 -8.74
C ILE A 202 -14.02 -17.87 -9.32
N LYS A 203 -15.13 -18.21 -8.67
CA LYS A 203 -16.47 -17.80 -9.10
C LYS A 203 -16.64 -16.28 -9.06
N LYS A 204 -16.15 -15.64 -7.99
CA LYS A 204 -16.23 -14.18 -7.82
C LYS A 204 -15.45 -13.45 -8.92
N VAL A 205 -14.19 -13.83 -9.16
CA VAL A 205 -13.34 -13.24 -10.21
C VAL A 205 -13.96 -13.43 -11.61
N LYS A 206 -14.45 -14.64 -11.94
CA LYS A 206 -15.16 -14.90 -13.20
C LYS A 206 -16.43 -14.04 -13.37
N GLY A 207 -17.06 -13.66 -12.25
CA GLY A 207 -18.28 -12.86 -12.25
C GLY A 207 -18.12 -11.43 -12.79
N TYR A 208 -16.90 -10.87 -12.79
CA TYR A 208 -16.65 -9.54 -13.34
C TYR A 208 -16.64 -9.51 -14.88
N VAL A 209 -16.40 -10.65 -15.54
CA VAL A 209 -16.37 -10.77 -17.00
C VAL A 209 -15.33 -9.80 -17.63
N VAL A 210 -14.14 -9.74 -17.03
CA VAL A 210 -13.02 -8.90 -17.48
C VAL A 210 -11.89 -9.80 -17.99
N PRO A 211 -11.49 -9.74 -19.28
CA PRO A 211 -10.48 -10.65 -19.85
C PRO A 211 -9.10 -10.60 -19.17
N SER A 212 -8.70 -9.44 -18.63
CA SER A 212 -7.43 -9.30 -17.89
C SER A 212 -7.42 -10.08 -16.57
N PHE A 213 -8.56 -10.62 -16.12
CA PHE A 213 -8.66 -11.48 -14.94
C PHE A 213 -8.51 -12.97 -15.26
N ASP A 214 -8.49 -13.37 -16.53
CA ASP A 214 -8.31 -14.78 -16.92
C ASP A 214 -7.00 -15.38 -16.34
N PRO A 215 -5.84 -14.67 -16.36
CA PRO A 215 -4.63 -15.18 -15.71
C PRO A 215 -4.80 -15.41 -14.20
N LEU A 216 -5.49 -14.51 -13.49
CA LEU A 216 -5.78 -14.68 -12.07
C LEU A 216 -6.66 -15.91 -11.81
N VAL A 217 -7.65 -16.14 -12.67
CA VAL A 217 -8.50 -17.34 -12.60
C VAL A 217 -7.67 -18.61 -12.77
N ASP A 218 -6.74 -18.63 -13.74
CA ASP A 218 -5.85 -19.77 -13.96
C ASP A 218 -4.91 -20.02 -12.77
N ILE A 219 -4.40 -18.96 -12.15
CA ILE A 219 -3.60 -19.02 -10.93
C ILE A 219 -4.41 -19.64 -9.80
N LEU A 220 -5.65 -19.19 -9.58
CA LEU A 220 -6.53 -19.74 -8.55
C LEU A 220 -6.92 -21.21 -8.81
N GLN A 221 -7.10 -21.59 -10.08
CA GLN A 221 -7.37 -22.97 -10.46
C GLN A 221 -6.17 -23.89 -10.15
N LYS A 222 -4.94 -23.45 -10.46
CA LYS A 222 -3.71 -24.17 -10.07
C LYS A 222 -3.54 -24.23 -8.55
N THR A 223 -3.86 -23.14 -7.87
CA THR A 223 -3.84 -23.06 -6.39
C THR A 223 -4.78 -24.11 -5.79
N LYS A 224 -6.00 -24.24 -6.34
CA LYS A 224 -6.97 -25.25 -5.93
C LYS A 224 -6.43 -26.66 -6.10
N GLU A 225 -5.92 -26.97 -7.30
CA GLU A 225 -5.40 -28.29 -7.64
C GLU A 225 -4.26 -28.70 -6.70
N LEU A 226 -3.32 -27.81 -6.46
CA LEU A 226 -2.22 -28.08 -5.54
C LEU A 226 -2.69 -28.18 -4.08
N SER A 227 -3.64 -27.33 -3.67
CA SER A 227 -4.21 -27.37 -2.30
C SER A 227 -4.90 -28.71 -2.01
N VAL A 228 -5.54 -29.34 -3.00
CA VAL A 228 -6.12 -30.69 -2.86
C VAL A 228 -5.03 -31.73 -2.55
N GLU A 229 -3.91 -31.68 -3.27
CA GLU A 229 -2.79 -32.60 -3.01
C GLU A 229 -2.12 -32.35 -1.65
N VAL A 230 -1.94 -31.08 -1.28
CA VAL A 230 -1.43 -30.67 0.04
C VAL A 230 -2.36 -31.16 1.16
N ASN A 231 -3.68 -30.96 1.03
CA ASN A 231 -4.67 -31.45 2.00
C ASN A 231 -4.61 -32.98 2.14
N ARG A 232 -4.48 -33.70 1.03
CA ARG A 232 -4.30 -35.16 1.04
C ARG A 232 -3.07 -35.56 1.84
N LEU A 233 -1.95 -34.85 1.73
CA LEU A 233 -0.76 -35.11 2.54
C LEU A 233 -1.00 -34.83 4.03
N ILE A 234 -1.66 -33.72 4.36
CA ILE A 234 -1.99 -33.33 5.73
C ILE A 234 -2.87 -34.38 6.41
N GLU A 235 -3.95 -34.81 5.74
CA GLU A 235 -4.91 -35.80 6.25
C GLU A 235 -4.28 -37.19 6.44
N ASN A 236 -3.24 -37.51 5.66
CA ASN A 236 -2.51 -38.78 5.75
C ASN A 236 -1.27 -38.70 6.65
N ASP A 237 -1.11 -37.59 7.39
CA ASP A 237 0.04 -37.29 8.24
C ASP A 237 1.41 -37.45 7.53
N LYS A 238 1.48 -36.96 6.29
CA LYS A 238 2.66 -36.98 5.41
C LYS A 238 3.14 -35.56 5.10
N LYS A 239 3.08 -34.67 6.09
CA LYS A 239 3.39 -33.24 5.94
C LYS A 239 4.82 -33.01 5.43
N GLU A 240 5.76 -33.86 5.84
CA GLU A 240 7.15 -33.83 5.37
C GLU A 240 7.29 -33.97 3.84
N LYS A 241 6.28 -34.52 3.16
CA LYS A 241 6.29 -34.68 1.70
C LYS A 241 5.80 -33.44 0.95
N MET A 242 5.27 -32.43 1.63
CA MET A 242 4.79 -31.22 0.95
C MET A 242 5.92 -30.46 0.24
N ILE A 243 7.16 -30.64 0.70
CA ILE A 243 8.35 -30.03 0.10
C ILE A 243 8.55 -30.41 -1.38
N ILE A 244 8.02 -31.56 -1.83
CA ILE A 244 8.11 -31.95 -3.25
C ILE A 244 7.35 -30.99 -4.17
N TYR A 245 6.43 -30.20 -3.61
CA TYR A 245 5.64 -29.20 -4.31
C TYR A 245 6.18 -27.77 -4.15
N SER A 246 7.36 -27.58 -3.55
CA SER A 246 7.91 -26.24 -3.30
C SER A 246 8.07 -25.42 -4.57
N GLU A 247 8.54 -26.05 -5.66
CA GLU A 247 8.73 -25.36 -6.94
C GLU A 247 7.39 -24.92 -7.54
N GLU A 248 6.36 -25.76 -7.44
CA GLU A 248 5.02 -25.46 -7.95
C GLU A 248 4.35 -24.36 -7.12
N GLY A 249 4.43 -24.44 -5.78
CA GLY A 249 3.94 -23.41 -4.87
C GLY A 249 4.61 -22.06 -5.09
N LEU A 250 5.93 -22.03 -5.33
CA LEU A 250 6.67 -20.81 -5.69
C LEU A 250 6.28 -20.30 -7.09
N PHE A 251 6.09 -21.18 -8.06
CA PHE A 251 5.65 -20.78 -9.40
C PHE A 251 4.30 -20.07 -9.37
N ILE A 252 3.32 -20.63 -8.65
CA ILE A 252 2.00 -20.00 -8.46
C ILE A 252 2.14 -18.63 -7.79
N TRP A 253 2.95 -18.55 -6.73
CA TRP A 253 3.24 -17.30 -6.03
C TRP A 253 3.79 -16.23 -6.98
N TYR A 254 4.84 -16.53 -7.74
CA TYR A 254 5.43 -15.56 -8.66
C TYR A 254 4.50 -15.19 -9.82
N ALA A 255 3.70 -16.13 -10.33
CA ALA A 255 2.71 -15.84 -11.36
C ALA A 255 1.66 -14.81 -10.88
N TYR A 256 1.24 -14.90 -9.62
CA TYR A 256 0.36 -13.90 -9.01
C TYR A 256 0.99 -12.51 -8.94
N PHE A 257 2.24 -12.40 -8.45
CA PHE A 257 2.90 -11.10 -8.38
C PHE A 257 3.17 -10.50 -9.76
N ALA A 258 3.54 -11.31 -10.75
CA ALA A 258 3.71 -10.84 -12.12
C ALA A 258 2.40 -10.25 -12.68
N TRP A 259 1.28 -10.95 -12.49
CA TRP A 259 -0.03 -10.43 -12.88
C TRP A 259 -0.41 -9.17 -12.09
N ALA A 260 -0.20 -9.16 -10.77
CA ALA A 260 -0.51 -8.01 -9.94
C ALA A 260 0.32 -6.77 -10.32
N ASP A 261 1.60 -6.93 -10.65
CA ASP A 261 2.47 -5.85 -11.11
C ASP A 261 2.00 -5.25 -12.44
N GLU A 262 1.53 -6.08 -13.38
CA GLU A 262 0.94 -5.62 -14.65
C GLU A 262 -0.36 -4.85 -14.42
N MET A 263 -1.15 -5.25 -13.44
CA MET A 263 -2.46 -4.67 -13.15
C MET A 263 -2.37 -3.39 -12.32
N ALA A 264 -1.44 -3.33 -11.36
CA ALA A 264 -1.38 -2.29 -10.33
C ALA A 264 -0.24 -1.28 -10.53
N ALA A 265 0.29 -1.17 -11.74
CA ALA A 265 1.33 -0.20 -12.07
C ALA A 265 0.83 1.25 -11.87
N LEU A 266 1.48 1.98 -10.97
CA LEU A 266 1.37 3.42 -10.83
C LEU A 266 2.47 4.07 -11.67
N GLU A 267 2.11 5.00 -12.56
CA GLU A 267 3.04 5.80 -13.36
C GLU A 267 3.88 6.77 -12.50
#